data_AF-M0HS46-F1
#
_entry.id   AF-M0HS46-F1
#
_cell.length_a   1.000
_cell.length_b   1.000
_cell.length_c   1.000
_cell.angle_alpha   90.00
_cell.angle_beta   90.00
_cell.angle_gamma   90.00
#
_symmetry.space_group_name_H-M   'P 1'
#
loop_
_entity.id
_entity.type
_entity.pdbx_description
1 polymer ?
#
loop_
_entity_poly.entity_id
_entity_poly.type
_entity_poly.pdbx_seq_one_letter_code
_entity_poly.pdbx_strand_id
1 'polypeptide(L)'
;MIDRDAVRDNAKYLRNVRPIDPDEIAEYIEGAPHPAVVKQTLREEAYDLGLFEQDDGTFVPANDDPVPLPGWSPEAFPSDYSFAVEDLLIQRYGANWHVGDSGDRLRERIRQLKADYFEGNPVEYDEDAALGYAIYHLPDYYATVGYVLDDLTERGLLPRQLRVLDVGAGTGGPALGLHDYLPDDALVDYHALEPSASADVLERMLSETRRNFRTSIHRETAEAFDPDGEYDIVLFGNVLNELDDPAEVVQKYLDVVADDGAIVAIEPADRNTSIGLREVEREVAPVNGDVTIYSPTLRLWDGYAPSDRGWSFDVQPDFDVPAFQSRLDDGRDAGEDEGTFVNVDVQYSYSILRTDGERRFGIRANPERFAKMAEMERHVTNRIDLLAVKLSHDLSESRNQLFKIGDGSEETDHYAVRTKPTILNADLEEADYGDILVFENVLVLWNDDEEAYNLVVDDETIVDRAV
;
A
#
# COMPACT_ATOMS: atom_id res chain seq x y z
N MET A 1 38.38 -17.88 -1.98
CA MET A 1 36.94 -18.20 -1.90
C MET A 1 36.73 -18.80 -0.53
N ILE A 2 35.87 -18.21 0.28
CA ILE A 2 35.54 -18.72 1.62
C ILE A 2 34.63 -19.94 1.49
N ASP A 3 34.75 -20.89 2.42
CA ASP A 3 33.79 -21.98 2.57
C ASP A 3 32.48 -21.42 3.17
N ARG A 4 31.49 -21.13 2.32
CA ARG A 4 30.19 -20.57 2.74
C ARG A 4 29.38 -21.55 3.57
N ASP A 5 29.46 -22.85 3.26
CA ASP A 5 28.75 -23.89 4.00
C ASP A 5 29.27 -23.96 5.43
N ALA A 6 30.60 -23.86 5.61
CA ALA A 6 31.20 -23.79 6.94
C ALA A 6 30.75 -22.55 7.74
N VAL A 7 30.64 -21.37 7.12
CA VAL A 7 30.08 -20.17 7.77
C VAL A 7 28.63 -20.44 8.21
N ARG A 8 27.81 -20.99 7.31
CA ARG A 8 26.38 -21.25 7.53
C ARG A 8 26.14 -22.25 8.67
N ASP A 9 26.92 -23.33 8.70
CA ASP A 9 26.81 -24.36 9.73
C ASP A 9 27.23 -23.85 11.11
N ASN A 10 28.30 -23.06 11.19
CA ASN A 10 28.70 -22.39 12.44
C ASN A 10 27.62 -21.41 12.93
N ALA A 11 27.03 -20.63 12.02
CA ALA A 11 25.97 -19.69 12.36
C ALA A 11 24.71 -20.39 12.88
N LYS A 12 24.26 -21.47 12.22
CA LYS A 12 23.12 -22.29 12.67
C LYS A 12 23.33 -22.88 14.06
N TYR A 13 24.56 -23.26 14.40
CA TYR A 13 24.89 -23.75 15.73
C TYR A 13 24.88 -22.62 16.77
N LEU A 14 25.61 -21.53 16.50
CA LEU A 14 25.83 -20.45 17.47
C LEU A 14 24.57 -19.62 17.76
N ARG A 15 23.67 -19.43 16.78
CA ARG A 15 22.43 -18.64 16.96
C ARG A 15 21.56 -19.10 18.13
N ASN A 16 21.66 -20.39 18.52
CA ASN A 16 20.89 -20.97 19.62
C ASN A 16 21.56 -20.85 20.99
N VAL A 17 22.76 -20.26 21.07
CA VAL A 17 23.61 -20.26 22.26
C VAL A 17 23.97 -18.85 22.71
N ARG A 18 24.33 -17.96 21.77
CA ARG A 18 24.83 -16.61 22.04
C ARG A 18 24.86 -15.74 20.76
N PRO A 19 25.08 -14.43 20.86
CA PRO A 19 25.43 -13.60 19.70
C PRO A 19 26.63 -14.15 18.94
N ILE A 20 26.59 -14.05 17.62
CA ILE A 20 27.57 -14.56 16.68
C ILE A 20 28.57 -13.45 16.36
N ASP A 21 29.85 -13.69 16.68
CA ASP A 21 30.95 -12.81 16.35
C ASP A 21 31.66 -13.31 15.06
N PRO A 22 31.72 -12.51 13.98
CA PRO A 22 32.45 -12.87 12.76
C PRO A 22 33.93 -13.17 12.98
N ASP A 23 34.58 -12.51 13.95
CA ASP A 23 35.97 -12.77 14.31
C ASP A 23 36.13 -14.18 14.91
N GLU A 24 35.16 -14.63 15.70
CA GLU A 24 35.15 -15.99 16.26
C GLU A 24 34.92 -17.04 15.16
N ILE A 25 33.95 -16.81 14.26
CA ILE A 25 33.68 -17.75 13.16
C ILE A 25 34.89 -17.89 12.24
N ALA A 26 35.64 -16.81 12.01
CA ALA A 26 36.87 -16.85 11.21
C ALA A 26 37.91 -17.84 11.75
N GLU A 27 37.97 -18.06 13.07
CA GLU A 27 38.89 -19.02 13.70
C GLU A 27 38.50 -20.49 13.46
N TYR A 28 37.22 -20.77 13.23
CA TYR A 28 36.71 -22.13 13.00
C TYR A 28 36.74 -22.58 11.54
N ILE A 29 36.96 -21.66 10.60
CA ILE A 29 36.93 -21.96 9.17
C ILE A 29 38.33 -22.30 8.65
N GLU A 30 38.42 -23.38 7.88
CA GLU A 30 39.68 -23.78 7.25
C GLU A 30 40.26 -22.65 6.38
N GLY A 31 41.54 -22.36 6.56
CA GLY A 31 42.23 -21.27 5.87
C GLY A 31 42.14 -19.91 6.57
N ALA A 32 41.44 -19.80 7.72
CA ALA A 32 41.34 -18.60 8.55
C ALA A 32 41.03 -17.34 7.72
N PRO A 33 39.86 -17.29 7.06
CA PRO A 33 39.47 -16.15 6.24
C PRO A 33 39.44 -14.87 7.08
N HIS A 34 39.61 -13.73 6.42
CA HIS A 34 39.51 -12.45 7.12
C HIS A 34 38.08 -12.26 7.69
N PRO A 35 37.91 -11.80 8.95
CA PRO A 35 36.60 -11.62 9.58
C PRO A 35 35.60 -10.79 8.77
N ALA A 36 36.07 -9.77 8.05
CA ALA A 36 35.23 -9.01 7.10
C ALA A 36 34.56 -9.87 6.01
N VAL A 37 35.22 -10.93 5.52
CA VAL A 37 34.66 -11.85 4.51
C VAL A 37 33.61 -12.76 5.15
N VAL A 38 33.84 -13.21 6.38
CA VAL A 38 32.86 -13.96 7.17
C VAL A 38 31.64 -13.09 7.44
N LYS A 39 31.84 -11.86 7.91
CA LYS A 39 30.78 -10.88 8.16
C LYS A 39 29.94 -10.62 6.91
N GLN A 40 30.59 -10.42 5.77
CA GLN A 40 29.90 -10.26 4.49
C GLN A 40 29.08 -11.50 4.12
N THR A 41 29.63 -12.70 4.30
CA THR A 41 28.91 -13.96 4.05
C THR A 41 27.70 -14.11 4.98
N LEU A 42 27.85 -13.78 6.27
CA LEU A 42 26.74 -13.79 7.22
C LEU A 42 25.65 -12.79 6.83
N ARG A 43 26.02 -11.58 6.39
CA ARG A 43 25.05 -10.59 5.88
C ARG A 43 24.25 -11.13 4.70
N GLU A 44 24.91 -11.75 3.73
CA GLU A 44 24.26 -12.31 2.55
C GLU A 44 23.30 -13.45 2.90
N GLU A 45 23.61 -14.27 3.90
CA GLU A 45 22.80 -15.42 4.32
C GLU A 45 21.83 -15.09 5.46
N ALA A 46 21.82 -13.86 5.98
CA ALA A 46 21.25 -13.59 7.28
C ALA A 46 19.72 -13.66 7.29
N TYR A 47 19.03 -13.43 6.17
CA TYR A 47 17.57 -13.59 6.09
C TYR A 47 17.22 -15.08 6.23
N ASP A 48 17.81 -15.92 5.37
CA ASP A 48 17.65 -17.39 5.43
C ASP A 48 18.05 -18.01 6.78
N LEU A 49 18.97 -17.36 7.49
CA LEU A 49 19.42 -17.78 8.82
C LEU A 49 18.63 -17.16 9.97
N GLY A 50 17.73 -16.21 9.70
CA GLY A 50 17.00 -15.45 10.72
C GLY A 50 17.95 -14.71 11.66
N LEU A 51 18.89 -13.96 11.10
CA LEU A 51 19.94 -13.25 11.83
C LEU A 51 19.85 -11.73 11.61
N PHE A 52 19.73 -11.00 12.72
CA PHE A 52 19.79 -9.55 12.77
C PHE A 52 21.20 -9.10 13.15
N GLU A 53 21.79 -8.21 12.35
CA GLU A 53 23.11 -7.63 12.64
C GLU A 53 22.98 -6.43 13.58
N GLN A 54 23.70 -6.47 14.70
CA GLN A 54 23.77 -5.39 15.67
C GLN A 54 24.79 -4.30 15.28
N ASP A 55 24.70 -3.16 15.95
CA ASP A 55 25.61 -2.02 15.73
C ASP A 55 27.08 -2.36 16.00
N ASP A 56 27.35 -3.24 16.96
CA ASP A 56 28.70 -3.73 17.28
C ASP A 56 29.25 -4.72 16.24
N GLY A 57 28.43 -5.13 15.27
CA GLY A 57 28.80 -6.02 14.17
C GLY A 57 28.62 -7.51 14.47
N THR A 58 28.10 -7.87 15.64
CA THR A 58 27.67 -9.24 15.96
C THR A 58 26.27 -9.52 15.39
N PHE A 59 25.90 -10.79 15.30
CA PHE A 59 24.57 -11.22 14.81
C PHE A 59 23.80 -11.95 15.90
N VAL A 60 22.52 -11.65 16.03
CA VAL A 60 21.60 -12.34 16.94
C VAL A 60 20.43 -12.93 16.15
N PRO A 61 19.68 -13.90 16.69
CA PRO A 61 18.40 -14.29 16.10
C PRO A 61 17.50 -13.08 15.86
N ALA A 62 16.82 -13.07 14.72
CA ALA A 62 15.79 -12.09 14.41
C ALA A 62 14.62 -12.19 15.41
N ASN A 63 13.91 -11.08 15.59
CA ASN A 63 12.73 -11.04 16.42
C ASN A 63 11.57 -11.75 15.71
N ASP A 64 10.94 -12.71 16.40
CA ASP A 64 9.79 -13.50 15.92
C ASP A 64 8.44 -12.95 16.38
N ASP A 65 8.42 -11.89 17.20
CA ASP A 65 7.20 -11.14 17.49
C ASP A 65 6.65 -10.47 16.22
N PRO A 66 5.33 -10.34 16.07
CA PRO A 66 4.75 -9.54 15.00
C PRO A 66 5.12 -8.05 15.17
N VAL A 67 5.02 -7.31 14.07
CA VAL A 67 5.16 -5.85 14.06
C VAL A 67 4.10 -5.26 15.02
N PRO A 68 4.49 -4.39 15.97
CA PRO A 68 3.51 -3.67 16.79
C PRO A 68 2.89 -2.52 15.99
N LEU A 69 1.66 -2.13 16.30
CA LEU A 69 1.04 -0.93 15.72
C LEU A 69 1.92 0.31 16.00
N PRO A 70 2.46 0.98 14.96
CA PRO A 70 3.40 2.09 15.15
C PRO A 70 2.68 3.42 15.44
N GLY A 71 1.37 3.52 15.15
CA GLY A 71 0.65 4.79 15.16
C GLY A 71 1.08 5.66 13.98
N TRP A 72 1.12 5.07 12.78
CA TRP A 72 1.59 5.71 11.56
C TRP A 72 0.72 6.94 11.22
N SER A 73 1.34 8.10 11.15
CA SER A 73 0.71 9.38 10.79
C SER A 73 1.81 10.40 10.45
N PRO A 74 2.60 10.17 9.39
CA PRO A 74 3.71 11.05 9.06
C PRO A 74 3.22 12.46 8.68
N GLU A 75 3.79 13.49 9.29
CA GLU A 75 3.45 14.90 9.02
C GLU A 75 4.31 15.51 7.89
N ALA A 76 5.48 14.91 7.60
CA ALA A 76 6.44 15.40 6.61
C ALA A 76 7.18 14.24 5.92
N PHE A 77 7.62 14.46 4.69
CA PHE A 77 8.53 13.53 4.02
C PHE A 77 9.93 13.62 4.66
N PRO A 78 10.57 12.49 5.03
CA PRO A 78 11.84 12.53 5.76
C PRO A 78 12.95 13.31 5.04
N SER A 79 13.76 14.03 5.83
CA SER A 79 14.81 14.91 5.29
C SER A 79 15.90 14.13 4.55
N ASP A 80 16.26 12.95 5.01
CA ASP A 80 17.34 12.15 4.42
C ASP A 80 16.96 11.69 3.01
N TYR A 81 15.71 11.25 2.82
CA TYR A 81 15.17 10.91 1.50
C TYR A 81 15.00 12.16 0.62
N SER A 82 14.55 13.27 1.18
CA SER A 82 14.48 14.56 0.47
C SER A 82 15.84 15.00 -0.08
N PHE A 83 16.89 14.89 0.74
CA PHE A 83 18.26 15.21 0.32
C PHE A 83 18.78 14.23 -0.74
N ALA A 84 18.44 12.94 -0.63
CA ALA A 84 18.81 11.95 -1.64
C ALA A 84 18.21 12.27 -3.02
N VAL A 85 16.95 12.73 -3.08
CA VAL A 85 16.29 13.18 -4.32
C VAL A 85 16.96 14.46 -4.84
N GLU A 86 17.17 15.46 -3.97
CA GLU A 86 17.85 16.69 -4.37
C GLU A 86 19.26 16.44 -4.91
N ASP A 87 20.01 15.50 -4.34
CA ASP A 87 21.33 15.10 -4.82
C ASP A 87 21.28 14.57 -6.25
N LEU A 88 20.27 13.76 -6.60
CA LEU A 88 20.08 13.29 -7.99
C LEU A 88 19.80 14.45 -8.95
N LEU A 89 18.92 15.37 -8.54
CA LEU A 89 18.57 16.55 -9.33
C LEU A 89 19.78 17.47 -9.54
N ILE A 90 20.60 17.67 -8.50
CA ILE A 90 21.84 18.46 -8.56
C ILE A 90 22.89 17.78 -9.43
N GLN A 91 23.06 16.46 -9.33
CA GLN A 91 24.00 15.72 -10.17
C GLN A 91 23.65 15.82 -11.65
N ARG A 92 22.35 15.76 -11.98
CA ARG A 92 21.87 15.80 -13.37
C ARG A 92 21.82 17.21 -13.96
N TYR A 93 21.25 18.18 -13.24
CA TYR A 93 20.94 19.51 -13.77
C TYR A 93 21.71 20.65 -13.08
N GLY A 94 22.48 20.36 -12.04
CA GLY A 94 23.21 21.34 -11.24
C GLY A 94 22.38 21.97 -10.12
N ALA A 95 23.01 22.82 -9.31
CA ALA A 95 22.40 23.42 -8.10
C ALA A 95 21.11 24.23 -8.35
N ASN A 96 20.90 24.69 -9.59
CA ASN A 96 19.76 25.49 -10.03
C ASN A 96 18.74 24.65 -10.83
N TRP A 97 18.69 23.33 -10.60
CA TRP A 97 17.83 22.39 -11.34
C TRP A 97 16.36 22.85 -11.48
N HIS A 98 15.83 23.55 -10.48
CA HIS A 98 14.44 24.02 -10.39
C HIS A 98 14.10 25.25 -11.24
N VAL A 99 15.09 25.94 -11.83
CA VAL A 99 14.89 27.17 -12.63
C VAL A 99 15.48 27.06 -14.04
N GLY A 100 15.01 27.93 -14.94
CA GLY A 100 15.44 27.95 -16.34
C GLY A 100 15.11 26.64 -17.07
N ASP A 101 15.88 26.33 -18.12
CA ASP A 101 15.60 25.21 -19.03
C ASP A 101 15.41 23.85 -18.33
N SER A 102 16.12 23.59 -17.23
CA SER A 102 15.98 22.33 -16.48
C SER A 102 14.69 22.28 -15.67
N GLY A 103 14.34 23.39 -15.01
CA GLY A 103 13.07 23.47 -14.29
C GLY A 103 11.88 23.38 -15.24
N ASP A 104 11.98 24.05 -16.40
CA ASP A 104 10.96 24.03 -17.46
C ASP A 104 10.73 22.63 -17.99
N ARG A 105 11.82 21.88 -18.18
CA ARG A 105 11.78 20.46 -18.56
C ARG A 105 11.11 19.58 -17.50
N LEU A 106 11.45 19.74 -16.21
CA LEU A 106 10.86 18.96 -15.13
C LEU A 106 9.36 19.24 -14.97
N ARG A 107 8.97 20.51 -15.00
CA ARG A 107 7.56 20.92 -14.96
C ARG A 107 6.79 20.37 -16.15
N GLU A 108 7.36 20.45 -17.36
CA GLU A 108 6.75 19.87 -18.55
C GLU A 108 6.59 18.35 -18.45
N ARG A 109 7.58 17.63 -17.90
CA ARG A 109 7.43 16.18 -17.66
C ARG A 109 6.36 15.85 -16.65
N ILE A 110 6.25 16.59 -15.54
CA ILE A 110 5.17 16.38 -14.57
C ILE A 110 3.80 16.64 -15.22
N ARG A 111 3.66 17.70 -16.03
CA ARG A 111 2.40 17.95 -16.77
C ARG A 111 2.04 16.80 -17.71
N GLN A 112 3.01 16.26 -18.42
CA GLN A 112 2.80 15.14 -19.33
C GLN A 112 2.39 13.87 -18.58
N LEU A 113 3.08 13.53 -17.48
CA LEU A 113 2.68 12.43 -16.60
C LEU A 113 1.23 12.59 -16.14
N LYS A 114 0.85 13.76 -15.63
CA LYS A 114 -0.53 14.05 -15.19
C LYS A 114 -1.55 13.93 -16.33
N ALA A 115 -1.21 14.40 -17.52
CA ALA A 115 -2.08 14.32 -18.69
C ALA A 115 -2.25 12.86 -19.16
N ASP A 116 -1.16 12.09 -19.20
CA ASP A 116 -1.18 10.70 -19.63
C ASP A 116 -1.95 9.82 -18.64
N TYR A 117 -1.79 10.02 -17.33
CA TYR A 117 -2.63 9.34 -16.32
C TYR A 117 -4.11 9.68 -16.49
N PHE A 118 -4.44 10.95 -16.71
CA PHE A 118 -5.83 11.38 -16.90
C PHE A 118 -6.46 10.78 -18.18
N GLU A 119 -5.67 10.64 -19.25
CA GLU A 119 -6.11 10.07 -20.52
C GLU A 119 -6.00 8.52 -20.59
N GLY A 120 -5.31 7.89 -19.64
CA GLY A 120 -5.00 6.46 -19.66
C GLY A 120 -4.00 6.08 -20.77
N ASN A 121 -3.08 6.97 -21.11
CA ASN A 121 -2.07 6.74 -22.13
C ASN A 121 -0.87 5.97 -21.55
N PRO A 122 -0.22 5.08 -22.31
CA PRO A 122 1.03 4.44 -21.89
C PRO A 122 2.13 5.48 -21.65
N VAL A 123 2.85 5.36 -20.54
CA VAL A 123 3.94 6.25 -20.16
C VAL A 123 5.30 5.57 -20.36
N GLU A 124 6.21 6.24 -21.09
CA GLU A 124 7.62 5.83 -21.13
C GLU A 124 8.40 6.56 -20.03
N TYR A 125 8.83 5.82 -19.01
CA TYR A 125 9.65 6.35 -17.91
C TYR A 125 11.14 6.42 -18.30
N ASP A 126 11.48 7.45 -19.07
CA ASP A 126 12.87 7.87 -19.26
C ASP A 126 13.44 8.52 -17.98
N GLU A 127 14.74 8.82 -17.98
CA GLU A 127 15.44 9.38 -16.81
C GLU A 127 14.84 10.72 -16.32
N ASP A 128 14.32 11.57 -17.22
CA ASP A 128 13.70 12.84 -16.84
C ASP A 128 12.28 12.61 -16.27
N ALA A 129 11.54 11.67 -16.84
CA ALA A 129 10.23 11.24 -16.35
C ALA A 129 10.33 10.59 -14.96
N ALA A 130 11.33 9.74 -14.73
CA ALA A 130 11.59 9.13 -13.42
C ALA A 130 11.85 10.18 -12.33
N LEU A 131 12.62 11.24 -12.63
CA LEU A 131 12.86 12.33 -11.69
C LEU A 131 11.63 13.21 -11.48
N GLY A 132 10.86 13.50 -12.54
CA GLY A 132 9.57 14.19 -12.42
C GLY A 132 8.58 13.40 -11.56
N TYR A 133 8.50 12.09 -11.76
CA TYR A 133 7.70 11.18 -10.96
C TYR A 133 8.16 11.13 -9.51
N ALA A 134 9.47 11.05 -9.24
CA ALA A 134 10.00 11.11 -7.88
C ALA A 134 9.65 12.43 -7.17
N ILE A 135 9.74 13.58 -7.88
CA ILE A 135 9.34 14.87 -7.32
C ILE A 135 7.85 14.88 -6.96
N TYR A 136 6.99 14.32 -7.83
CA TYR A 136 5.55 14.46 -7.65
C TYR A 136 4.94 13.35 -6.78
N HIS A 137 5.41 12.11 -6.84
CA HIS A 137 4.72 10.95 -6.27
C HIS A 137 5.48 10.20 -5.16
N LEU A 138 6.75 10.52 -4.92
CA LEU A 138 7.51 9.84 -3.87
C LEU A 138 6.94 10.10 -2.46
N PRO A 139 6.54 11.34 -2.07
CA PRO A 139 6.08 11.64 -0.71
C PRO A 139 4.74 11.01 -0.31
N ASP A 140 3.73 11.10 -1.17
CA ASP A 140 2.39 10.55 -0.95
C ASP A 140 2.40 9.03 -0.95
N TYR A 141 3.17 8.39 -1.84
CA TYR A 141 3.30 6.92 -1.84
C TYR A 141 4.12 6.39 -0.67
N TYR A 142 5.10 7.15 -0.18
CA TYR A 142 5.78 6.86 1.09
C TYR A 142 4.80 6.77 2.25
N ALA A 143 3.81 7.67 2.30
CA ALA A 143 2.79 7.67 3.34
C ALA A 143 1.84 6.49 3.25
N THR A 144 1.34 6.27 2.03
CA THR A 144 0.18 5.45 1.73
C THR A 144 0.38 4.01 2.20
N VAL A 145 1.56 3.46 1.94
CA VAL A 145 1.87 2.07 2.30
C VAL A 145 1.71 1.80 3.79
N GLY A 146 2.11 2.73 4.67
CA GLY A 146 2.01 2.53 6.11
C GLY A 146 0.57 2.49 6.61
N TYR A 147 -0.31 3.33 6.06
CA TYR A 147 -1.74 3.30 6.41
C TYR A 147 -2.40 1.99 5.96
N VAL A 148 -2.03 1.46 4.79
CA VAL A 148 -2.55 0.16 4.33
C VAL A 148 -2.03 -1.00 5.20
N LEU A 149 -0.79 -0.94 5.66
CA LEU A 149 -0.20 -1.98 6.52
C LEU A 149 -0.83 -2.03 7.93
N ASP A 150 -1.44 -0.95 8.42
CA ASP A 150 -2.12 -0.94 9.71
C ASP A 150 -3.21 -2.02 9.79
N ASP A 151 -3.89 -2.34 8.68
CA ASP A 151 -4.91 -3.39 8.61
C ASP A 151 -4.37 -4.80 8.91
N LEU A 152 -3.10 -5.07 8.56
CA LEU A 152 -2.43 -6.33 8.88
C LEU A 152 -1.86 -6.29 10.30
N THR A 153 -1.25 -5.17 10.67
CA THR A 153 -0.58 -4.98 11.96
C THR A 153 -1.58 -4.95 13.12
N GLU A 154 -2.80 -4.43 12.95
CA GLU A 154 -3.85 -4.43 13.98
C GLU A 154 -4.24 -5.83 14.46
N ARG A 155 -4.06 -6.84 13.59
CA ARG A 155 -4.30 -8.26 13.89
C ARG A 155 -3.02 -9.05 14.16
N GLY A 156 -1.85 -8.39 14.13
CA GLY A 156 -0.56 -9.03 14.31
C GLY A 156 -0.18 -9.98 13.18
N LEU A 157 -0.63 -9.68 11.94
CA LEU A 157 -0.41 -10.51 10.75
C LEU A 157 0.85 -10.11 9.95
N LEU A 158 1.54 -9.03 10.33
CA LEU A 158 2.78 -8.61 9.69
C LEU A 158 3.99 -9.09 10.50
N PRO A 159 4.83 -10.00 9.98
CA PRO A 159 6.01 -10.48 10.69
C PRO A 159 7.15 -9.45 10.71
N ARG A 160 8.03 -9.52 11.71
CA ARG A 160 9.25 -8.67 11.78
C ARG A 160 10.42 -9.20 10.97
N GLN A 161 10.44 -10.50 10.72
CA GLN A 161 11.28 -11.10 9.68
C GLN A 161 10.39 -11.29 8.46
N LEU A 162 10.56 -10.44 7.44
CA LEU A 162 9.68 -10.43 6.28
C LEU A 162 10.43 -10.34 4.95
N ARG A 163 9.92 -11.05 3.96
CA ARG A 163 10.32 -10.97 2.58
C ARG A 163 9.25 -10.25 1.79
N VAL A 164 9.66 -9.24 1.05
CA VAL A 164 8.75 -8.37 0.29
C VAL A 164 9.10 -8.45 -1.18
N LEU A 165 8.08 -8.57 -2.03
CA LEU A 165 8.19 -8.45 -3.47
C LEU A 165 7.38 -7.25 -3.94
N ASP A 166 8.06 -6.18 -4.32
CA ASP A 166 7.47 -4.94 -4.82
C ASP A 166 7.48 -4.94 -6.35
N VAL A 167 6.31 -5.18 -6.93
CA VAL A 167 6.09 -5.27 -8.36
C VAL A 167 5.81 -3.88 -8.91
N GLY A 168 6.67 -3.38 -9.80
CA GLY A 168 6.59 -2.00 -10.29
C GLY A 168 7.02 -0.99 -9.23
N ALA A 169 8.17 -1.24 -8.60
CA ALA A 169 8.65 -0.47 -7.45
C ALA A 169 8.89 1.03 -7.73
N GLY A 170 8.92 1.43 -9.01
CA GLY A 170 9.00 2.82 -9.42
C GLY A 170 10.24 3.50 -8.86
N THR A 171 10.04 4.62 -8.18
CA THR A 171 11.12 5.41 -7.56
C THR A 171 11.34 5.08 -6.08
N GLY A 172 10.56 4.15 -5.50
CA GLY A 172 10.78 3.62 -4.16
C GLY A 172 9.95 4.23 -3.03
N GLY A 173 8.88 4.98 -3.32
CA GLY A 173 8.01 5.56 -2.29
C GLY A 173 7.53 4.51 -1.28
N PRO A 174 6.83 3.44 -1.73
CA PRO A 174 6.37 2.39 -0.82
C PRO A 174 7.51 1.64 -0.10
N ALA A 175 8.68 1.49 -0.74
CA ALA A 175 9.83 0.86 -0.09
C ALA A 175 10.32 1.66 1.13
N LEU A 176 10.41 2.98 0.99
CA LEU A 176 10.80 3.89 2.06
C LEU A 176 9.74 3.94 3.17
N GLY A 177 8.46 3.94 2.80
CA GLY A 177 7.35 3.92 3.76
C GLY A 177 7.34 2.64 4.58
N LEU A 178 7.50 1.48 3.95
CA LEU A 178 7.65 0.20 4.64
C LEU A 178 8.87 0.21 5.58
N HIS A 179 10.02 0.73 5.11
CA HIS A 179 11.24 0.79 5.91
C HIS A 179 11.04 1.55 7.23
N ASP A 180 10.39 2.70 7.18
CA ASP A 180 10.14 3.56 8.35
C ASP A 180 8.93 3.11 9.18
N TYR A 181 7.98 2.39 8.59
CA TYR A 181 6.85 1.78 9.30
C TYR A 181 7.31 0.65 10.23
N LEU A 182 8.28 -0.15 9.79
CA LEU A 182 8.79 -1.30 10.51
C LEU A 182 9.71 -0.90 11.69
N PRO A 183 9.65 -1.61 12.83
CA PRO A 183 10.51 -1.32 13.97
C PRO A 183 12.00 -1.53 13.65
N ASP A 184 12.89 -0.82 14.35
CA ASP A 184 14.35 -0.83 14.16
C ASP A 184 15.00 -2.23 14.23
N ASP A 185 14.33 -3.21 14.86
CA ASP A 185 14.77 -4.59 15.00
C ASP A 185 14.23 -5.56 13.93
N ALA A 186 13.46 -5.06 12.94
CA ALA A 186 13.00 -5.87 11.82
C ALA A 186 14.15 -6.32 10.89
N LEU A 187 13.98 -7.51 10.31
CA LEU A 187 14.88 -8.12 9.33
C LEU A 187 14.13 -8.27 8.01
N VAL A 188 14.52 -7.50 7.00
CA VAL A 188 13.79 -7.42 5.72
C VAL A 188 14.66 -7.92 4.59
N ASP A 189 14.07 -8.74 3.71
CA ASP A 189 14.62 -9.07 2.40
C ASP A 189 13.65 -8.55 1.32
N TYR A 190 13.99 -7.39 0.75
CA TYR A 190 13.17 -6.61 -0.16
C TYR A 190 13.59 -6.84 -1.61
N HIS A 191 12.70 -7.37 -2.41
CA HIS A 191 12.87 -7.57 -3.84
C HIS A 191 12.02 -6.55 -4.58
N ALA A 192 12.64 -5.74 -5.43
CA ALA A 192 11.97 -4.72 -6.22
C ALA A 192 12.05 -5.06 -7.71
N LEU A 193 10.93 -5.07 -8.42
CA LEU A 193 10.88 -5.20 -9.87
C LEU A 193 10.66 -3.82 -10.48
N GLU A 194 11.63 -3.34 -11.24
CA GLU A 194 11.54 -2.06 -11.93
C GLU A 194 12.35 -2.12 -13.24
N PRO A 195 11.69 -2.32 -14.39
CA PRO A 195 12.38 -2.45 -15.68
C PRO A 195 12.81 -1.10 -16.30
N SER A 196 12.25 0.03 -15.85
CA SER A 196 12.49 1.35 -16.45
C SER A 196 13.69 2.09 -15.87
N ALA A 197 13.88 3.36 -16.29
CA ALA A 197 14.91 4.22 -15.72
C ALA A 197 14.63 4.61 -14.25
N SER A 198 13.41 4.40 -13.75
CA SER A 198 13.05 4.61 -12.34
C SER A 198 13.89 3.75 -11.39
N ALA A 199 14.40 2.60 -11.86
CA ALA A 199 15.29 1.73 -11.09
C ALA A 199 16.57 2.44 -10.60
N ASP A 200 17.07 3.45 -11.32
CA ASP A 200 18.25 4.20 -10.91
C ASP A 200 17.93 5.16 -9.75
N VAL A 201 16.72 5.72 -9.73
CA VAL A 201 16.22 6.54 -8.62
C VAL A 201 15.94 5.66 -7.40
N LEU A 202 15.27 4.52 -7.62
CA LEU A 202 15.03 3.50 -6.61
C LEU A 202 16.31 3.03 -5.93
N GLU A 203 17.35 2.69 -6.70
CA GLU A 203 18.65 2.27 -6.14
C GLU A 203 19.24 3.34 -5.22
N ARG A 204 19.15 4.62 -5.60
CA ARG A 204 19.57 5.73 -4.75
C ARG A 204 18.72 5.83 -3.48
N MET A 205 17.39 5.70 -3.57
CA MET A 205 16.50 5.76 -2.39
C MET A 205 16.78 4.60 -1.43
N LEU A 206 16.88 3.38 -1.95
CA LEU A 206 17.13 2.18 -1.16
C LEU A 206 18.49 2.21 -0.45
N SER A 207 19.48 2.97 -0.97
CA SER A 207 20.76 3.14 -0.28
C SER A 207 20.69 3.94 1.04
N GLU A 208 19.58 4.63 1.31
CA GLU A 208 19.31 5.31 2.58
C GLU A 208 18.67 4.39 3.63
N THR A 209 18.28 3.16 3.26
CA THR A 209 17.67 2.21 4.19
C THR A 209 18.70 1.59 5.16
N ARG A 210 18.22 1.12 6.31
CA ARG A 210 19.06 0.53 7.35
C ARG A 210 19.66 -0.81 6.92
N ARG A 211 20.77 -1.17 7.57
CA ARG A 211 21.57 -2.37 7.24
C ARG A 211 20.80 -3.70 7.16
N ASN A 212 19.81 -3.89 8.02
CA ASN A 212 18.99 -5.12 8.05
C ASN A 212 17.76 -5.05 7.13
N PHE A 213 17.62 -3.97 6.36
CA PHE A 213 16.71 -3.86 5.23
C PHE A 213 17.50 -4.15 3.95
N ARG A 214 17.51 -5.42 3.54
CA ARG A 214 18.29 -5.86 2.38
C ARG A 214 17.48 -5.69 1.13
N THR A 215 18.14 -5.29 0.05
CA THR A 215 17.46 -4.91 -1.18
C THR A 215 18.08 -5.61 -2.38
N SER A 216 17.21 -6.04 -3.30
CA SER A 216 17.56 -6.59 -4.60
C SER A 216 16.67 -5.95 -5.67
N ILE A 217 17.26 -5.38 -6.72
CA ILE A 217 16.53 -4.76 -7.83
C ILE A 217 16.61 -5.66 -9.06
N HIS A 218 15.45 -6.04 -9.59
CA HIS A 218 15.26 -6.84 -10.79
C HIS A 218 14.74 -5.95 -11.91
N ARG A 219 15.46 -5.88 -13.03
CA ARG A 219 15.10 -5.01 -14.18
C ARG A 219 14.33 -5.77 -15.26
N GLU A 220 13.43 -6.63 -14.82
CA GLU A 220 12.54 -7.44 -15.65
C GLU A 220 11.10 -6.97 -15.47
N THR A 221 10.25 -7.18 -16.48
CA THR A 221 8.82 -6.86 -16.35
C THR A 221 8.14 -7.87 -15.44
N ALA A 222 6.99 -7.50 -14.87
CA ALA A 222 6.23 -8.35 -13.95
C ALA A 222 5.82 -9.69 -14.61
N GLU A 223 5.53 -9.67 -15.91
CA GLU A 223 5.15 -10.84 -16.71
C GLU A 223 6.34 -11.78 -16.92
N ALA A 224 7.54 -11.23 -17.11
CA ALA A 224 8.74 -12.00 -17.43
C ALA A 224 9.48 -12.54 -16.21
N PHE A 225 9.44 -11.82 -15.08
CA PHE A 225 10.12 -12.20 -13.85
C PHE A 225 9.54 -13.49 -13.25
N ASP A 226 10.39 -14.42 -12.83
CA ASP A 226 9.99 -15.68 -12.16
C ASP A 226 10.51 -15.64 -10.72
N PRO A 227 9.65 -15.35 -9.72
CA PRO A 227 10.11 -15.19 -8.34
C PRO A 227 10.57 -16.52 -7.74
N ASP A 228 11.69 -16.48 -7.02
CA ASP A 228 12.20 -17.62 -6.28
C ASP A 228 11.74 -17.56 -4.82
N GLY A 229 10.97 -18.56 -4.37
CA GLY A 229 10.55 -18.73 -2.98
C GLY A 229 9.25 -18.02 -2.63
N GLU A 230 8.92 -18.01 -1.33
CA GLU A 230 7.69 -17.43 -0.80
C GLU A 230 7.95 -16.01 -0.25
N TYR A 231 6.91 -15.18 -0.27
CA TYR A 231 6.93 -13.79 0.14
C TYR A 231 5.81 -13.50 1.15
N ASP A 232 6.16 -12.84 2.25
CA ASP A 232 5.19 -12.43 3.27
C ASP A 232 4.28 -11.32 2.75
N ILE A 233 4.83 -10.42 1.92
CA ILE A 233 4.09 -9.36 1.23
C ILE A 233 4.48 -9.34 -0.25
N VAL A 234 3.49 -9.40 -1.14
CA VAL A 234 3.65 -8.99 -2.54
C VAL A 234 2.90 -7.68 -2.73
N LEU A 235 3.64 -6.62 -3.04
CA LEU A 235 3.13 -5.27 -3.19
C LEU A 235 2.96 -4.93 -4.68
N PHE A 236 1.79 -4.42 -5.04
CA PHE A 236 1.48 -3.79 -6.32
C PHE A 236 1.13 -2.33 -6.03
N GLY A 237 2.13 -1.45 -6.00
CA GLY A 237 1.96 -0.04 -5.66
C GLY A 237 1.89 0.85 -6.89
N ASN A 238 0.68 1.22 -7.31
CA ASN A 238 0.39 2.10 -8.45
C ASN A 238 0.94 1.55 -9.76
N VAL A 239 0.65 0.27 -10.03
CA VAL A 239 1.19 -0.47 -11.18
C VAL A 239 0.12 -1.24 -11.94
N LEU A 240 -1.05 -1.54 -11.35
CA LEU A 240 -2.03 -2.42 -11.99
C LEU A 240 -2.56 -1.82 -13.29
N ASN A 241 -2.70 -0.50 -13.34
CA ASN A 241 -3.10 0.24 -14.53
C ASN A 241 -2.00 0.30 -15.61
N GLU A 242 -0.75 -0.06 -15.29
CA GLU A 242 0.40 -0.10 -16.20
C GLU A 242 0.60 -1.50 -16.83
N LEU A 243 -0.13 -2.51 -16.36
CA LEU A 243 -0.03 -3.89 -16.83
C LEU A 243 -1.01 -4.16 -17.98
N ASP A 244 -0.61 -5.03 -18.92
CA ASP A 244 -1.46 -5.45 -20.04
C ASP A 244 -2.67 -6.29 -19.56
N ASP A 245 -2.42 -7.21 -18.62
CA ASP A 245 -3.44 -8.04 -17.96
C ASP A 245 -3.17 -8.09 -16.44
N PRO A 246 -3.64 -7.10 -15.67
CA PRO A 246 -3.34 -7.02 -14.24
C PRO A 246 -3.89 -8.20 -13.45
N ALA A 247 -5.03 -8.78 -13.83
CA ALA A 247 -5.62 -9.91 -13.13
C ALA A 247 -4.78 -11.19 -13.32
N GLU A 248 -4.31 -11.48 -14.54
CA GLU A 248 -3.41 -12.60 -14.80
C GLU A 248 -2.09 -12.45 -14.04
N VAL A 249 -1.53 -11.23 -13.99
CA VAL A 249 -0.31 -10.95 -13.25
C VAL A 249 -0.53 -11.15 -11.74
N VAL A 250 -1.56 -10.56 -11.14
CA VAL A 250 -1.85 -10.76 -9.71
C VAL A 250 -2.05 -12.25 -9.39
N GLN A 251 -2.75 -13.01 -10.25
CA GLN A 251 -2.91 -14.46 -10.09
C GLN A 251 -1.58 -15.21 -10.10
N LYS A 252 -0.67 -14.87 -11.03
CA LYS A 252 0.68 -15.44 -11.07
C LYS A 252 1.43 -15.20 -9.76
N TYR A 253 1.31 -14.01 -9.18
CA TYR A 253 2.03 -13.67 -7.95
C TYR A 253 1.38 -14.22 -6.68
N LEU A 254 0.10 -14.65 -6.71
CA LEU A 254 -0.50 -15.40 -5.60
C LEU A 254 0.23 -16.73 -5.33
N ASP A 255 0.80 -17.36 -6.36
CA ASP A 255 1.52 -18.64 -6.23
C ASP A 255 2.83 -18.53 -5.42
N VAL A 256 3.32 -17.31 -5.17
CA VAL A 256 4.54 -17.04 -4.40
C VAL A 256 4.26 -16.32 -3.08
N VAL A 257 3.00 -16.09 -2.73
CA VAL A 257 2.62 -15.57 -1.40
C VAL A 257 2.76 -16.71 -0.39
N ALA A 258 3.41 -16.42 0.74
CA ALA A 258 3.50 -17.38 1.85
C ALA A 258 2.09 -17.78 2.34
N ASP A 259 1.97 -18.95 2.97
CA ASP A 259 0.67 -19.46 3.44
C ASP A 259 -0.11 -18.43 4.29
N ASP A 260 0.59 -17.63 5.10
CA ASP A 260 0.05 -16.55 5.94
C ASP A 260 0.42 -15.13 5.44
N GLY A 261 0.93 -15.02 4.21
CA GLY A 261 1.28 -13.76 3.57
C GLY A 261 0.08 -13.01 2.98
N ALA A 262 0.35 -11.90 2.31
CA ALA A 262 -0.67 -11.11 1.63
C ALA A 262 -0.19 -10.50 0.31
N ILE A 263 -1.13 -10.34 -0.63
CA ILE A 263 -0.99 -9.34 -1.69
C ILE A 263 -1.55 -8.02 -1.16
N VAL A 264 -0.78 -6.96 -1.34
CA VAL A 264 -1.20 -5.58 -1.07
C VAL A 264 -1.20 -4.84 -2.40
N ALA A 265 -2.37 -4.44 -2.88
CA ALA A 265 -2.52 -3.63 -4.08
C ALA A 265 -2.98 -2.23 -3.70
N ILE A 266 -2.32 -1.20 -4.23
CA ILE A 266 -2.56 0.21 -3.94
C ILE A 266 -2.62 0.94 -5.27
N GLU A 267 -3.62 1.80 -5.46
CA GLU A 267 -3.77 2.63 -6.65
C GLU A 267 -4.15 4.06 -6.24
N PRO A 268 -3.83 5.08 -7.04
CA PRO A 268 -4.26 6.44 -6.76
C PRO A 268 -5.79 6.53 -6.68
N ALA A 269 -6.32 7.46 -5.88
CA ALA A 269 -7.78 7.68 -5.75
C ALA A 269 -8.46 8.28 -7.00
N ASP A 270 -7.82 8.24 -8.18
CA ASP A 270 -8.49 8.57 -9.44
C ASP A 270 -9.61 7.57 -9.73
N ARG A 271 -10.66 8.03 -10.43
CA ARG A 271 -11.82 7.19 -10.70
C ARG A 271 -11.47 5.95 -11.51
N ASN A 272 -10.65 6.06 -12.55
CA ASN A 272 -10.37 4.93 -13.43
C ASN A 272 -9.49 3.89 -12.74
N THR A 273 -8.44 4.33 -12.05
CA THR A 273 -7.51 3.44 -11.31
C THR A 273 -8.21 2.74 -10.15
N SER A 274 -9.05 3.46 -9.39
CA SER A 274 -9.82 2.89 -8.30
C SER A 274 -10.84 1.84 -8.76
N ILE A 275 -11.52 2.09 -9.90
CA ILE A 275 -12.44 1.12 -10.49
C ILE A 275 -11.66 -0.10 -11.01
N GLY A 276 -10.56 0.13 -11.72
CA GLY A 276 -9.70 -0.95 -12.24
C GLY A 276 -9.16 -1.85 -11.13
N LEU A 277 -8.74 -1.29 -10.00
CA LEU A 277 -8.36 -2.05 -8.80
C LEU A 277 -9.49 -2.98 -8.33
N ARG A 278 -10.73 -2.49 -8.29
CA ARG A 278 -11.89 -3.32 -7.87
C ARG A 278 -12.24 -4.38 -8.91
N GLU A 279 -12.06 -4.12 -10.20
CA GLU A 279 -12.21 -5.13 -11.25
C GLU A 279 -11.22 -6.28 -11.05
N VAL A 280 -9.94 -5.96 -10.84
CA VAL A 280 -8.87 -6.94 -10.56
C VAL A 280 -9.16 -7.71 -9.27
N GLU A 281 -9.48 -7.02 -8.18
CA GLU A 281 -9.83 -7.64 -6.88
C GLU A 281 -10.94 -8.68 -7.04
N ARG A 282 -12.02 -8.35 -7.75
CA ARG A 282 -13.19 -9.22 -7.92
C ARG A 282 -12.91 -10.41 -8.83
N GLU A 283 -12.08 -10.22 -9.85
CA GLU A 283 -11.65 -11.29 -10.75
C GLU A 283 -10.74 -12.29 -10.06
N VAL A 284 -9.77 -11.81 -9.28
CA VAL A 284 -8.79 -12.62 -8.55
C VAL A 284 -9.43 -13.33 -7.35
N ALA A 285 -10.43 -12.72 -6.72
CA ALA A 285 -11.15 -13.30 -5.57
C ALA A 285 -12.61 -13.67 -5.91
N PRO A 286 -12.87 -14.67 -6.77
CA PRO A 286 -14.24 -15.08 -7.08
C PRO A 286 -14.93 -15.71 -5.85
N VAL A 287 -16.27 -15.70 -5.81
CA VAL A 287 -17.09 -16.18 -4.69
C VAL A 287 -16.73 -17.59 -4.18
N ASN A 288 -16.30 -18.48 -5.07
CA ASN A 288 -15.94 -19.87 -4.74
C ASN A 288 -14.44 -20.14 -4.94
N GLY A 289 -13.61 -19.09 -4.93
CA GLY A 289 -12.15 -19.20 -4.96
C GLY A 289 -11.55 -19.31 -3.56
N ASP A 290 -10.24 -19.55 -3.53
CA ASP A 290 -9.47 -19.68 -2.30
C ASP A 290 -8.84 -18.34 -1.86
N VAL A 291 -9.06 -17.27 -2.63
CA VAL A 291 -8.58 -15.91 -2.32
C VAL A 291 -9.65 -15.15 -1.54
N THR A 292 -9.27 -14.62 -0.39
CA THR A 292 -10.09 -13.79 0.48
C THR A 292 -9.67 -12.33 0.35
N ILE A 293 -10.65 -11.45 0.12
CA ILE A 293 -10.47 -10.01 0.29
C ILE A 293 -10.47 -9.74 1.80
N TYR A 294 -9.27 -9.53 2.34
CA TYR A 294 -9.06 -9.27 3.76
C TYR A 294 -9.52 -7.86 4.14
N SER A 295 -9.26 -6.87 3.27
CA SER A 295 -9.66 -5.47 3.43
C SER A 295 -9.59 -4.77 2.07
N PRO A 296 -10.36 -3.69 1.81
CA PRO A 296 -11.40 -3.08 2.64
C PRO A 296 -12.80 -3.61 2.36
N THR A 297 -13.07 -4.13 1.15
CA THR A 297 -14.40 -4.51 0.63
C THR A 297 -14.87 -5.87 1.15
N LEU A 298 -14.95 -6.00 2.47
CA LEU A 298 -15.34 -7.24 3.15
C LEU A 298 -16.70 -7.75 2.66
N ARG A 299 -16.73 -9.00 2.19
CA ARG A 299 -17.98 -9.67 1.80
C ARG A 299 -18.71 -10.19 3.02
N LEU A 300 -19.81 -9.54 3.40
CA LEU A 300 -20.57 -9.86 4.61
C LEU A 300 -21.57 -11.01 4.39
N TRP A 301 -21.86 -11.35 3.13
CA TRP A 301 -22.77 -12.41 2.72
C TRP A 301 -22.04 -13.54 2.00
N ASP A 302 -22.23 -14.78 2.47
CA ASP A 302 -21.68 -15.96 1.81
C ASP A 302 -22.35 -16.19 0.45
N GLY A 303 -21.57 -16.54 -0.56
CA GLY A 303 -22.10 -16.84 -1.90
C GLY A 303 -22.36 -15.61 -2.77
N TYR A 304 -21.98 -14.40 -2.32
CA TYR A 304 -22.16 -13.15 -3.05
C TYR A 304 -20.81 -12.49 -3.35
N ALA A 305 -20.79 -11.71 -4.44
CA ALA A 305 -19.74 -10.76 -4.76
C ALA A 305 -20.39 -9.51 -5.37
N PRO A 306 -19.82 -8.32 -5.14
CA PRO A 306 -20.35 -7.09 -5.69
C PRO A 306 -20.08 -6.99 -7.20
N SER A 307 -20.98 -6.29 -7.90
CA SER A 307 -20.83 -5.94 -9.32
C SER A 307 -21.22 -4.48 -9.60
N ASP A 308 -21.32 -3.66 -8.56
CA ASP A 308 -21.49 -2.21 -8.64
C ASP A 308 -20.25 -1.56 -9.28
N ARG A 309 -20.27 -0.23 -9.42
CA ARG A 309 -19.19 0.51 -10.07
C ARG A 309 -17.86 0.43 -9.31
N GLY A 310 -17.89 0.25 -7.99
CA GLY A 310 -16.68 0.04 -7.19
C GLY A 310 -15.80 1.27 -6.94
N TRP A 311 -16.21 2.49 -7.33
CA TRP A 311 -15.41 3.69 -7.04
C TRP A 311 -15.42 4.01 -5.54
N SER A 312 -14.33 3.69 -4.83
CA SER A 312 -14.16 3.85 -3.39
C SER A 312 -12.69 4.09 -3.07
N PHE A 313 -12.36 4.99 -2.16
CA PHE A 313 -11.00 5.31 -1.75
C PHE A 313 -10.98 5.83 -0.32
N ASP A 314 -9.79 5.81 0.29
CA ASP A 314 -9.51 6.40 1.58
C ASP A 314 -8.77 7.74 1.42
N VAL A 315 -8.85 8.57 2.47
CA VAL A 315 -8.22 9.90 2.53
C VAL A 315 -7.56 10.05 3.89
N GLN A 316 -6.30 10.49 3.89
CA GLN A 316 -5.50 10.74 5.08
C GLN A 316 -5.04 12.20 5.13
N PRO A 317 -4.56 12.70 6.29
CA PRO A 317 -4.09 14.08 6.39
C PRO A 317 -2.97 14.40 5.40
N ASP A 318 -2.96 15.64 4.91
CA ASP A 318 -1.92 16.14 4.01
C ASP A 318 -0.56 16.26 4.69
N PHE A 319 0.49 16.22 3.88
CA PHE A 319 1.87 16.48 4.30
C PHE A 319 2.25 17.97 4.32
N ASP A 320 3.27 18.27 5.12
CA ASP A 320 4.13 19.43 4.88
C ASP A 320 4.78 19.33 3.49
N VAL A 321 4.63 20.39 2.68
CA VAL A 321 5.17 20.46 1.32
C VAL A 321 6.69 20.29 1.30
N PRO A 322 7.24 19.25 0.65
CA PRO A 322 8.68 19.06 0.55
C PRO A 322 9.37 20.22 -0.17
N ALA A 323 10.59 20.55 0.28
CA ALA A 323 11.33 21.71 -0.24
C ALA A 323 11.58 21.63 -1.75
N PHE A 324 11.81 20.43 -2.30
CA PHE A 324 12.02 20.26 -3.74
C PHE A 324 10.73 20.53 -4.54
N GLN A 325 9.55 20.14 -4.06
CA GLN A 325 8.28 20.46 -4.71
C GLN A 325 8.02 21.96 -4.68
N SER A 326 8.14 22.60 -3.51
CA SER A 326 7.96 24.05 -3.35
C SER A 326 8.91 24.84 -4.26
N ARG A 327 10.19 24.46 -4.35
CA ARG A 327 11.17 25.13 -5.22
C ARG A 327 10.85 24.97 -6.71
N LEU A 328 10.30 23.85 -7.12
CA LEU A 328 9.88 23.64 -8.50
C LEU A 328 8.63 24.46 -8.83
N ASP A 329 7.68 24.48 -7.89
CA ASP A 329 6.42 25.25 -8.00
C ASP A 329 6.66 26.76 -8.04
N ASP A 330 7.64 27.28 -7.31
CA ASP A 330 8.06 28.70 -7.39
C ASP A 330 8.48 29.13 -8.81
N GLY A 331 8.88 28.18 -9.65
CA GLY A 331 9.23 28.41 -11.06
C GLY A 331 8.08 28.27 -12.05
N ARG A 332 6.83 28.09 -11.59
CA ARG A 332 5.63 27.93 -12.42
C ARG A 332 5.38 29.10 -13.37
N ASP A 333 4.68 28.84 -14.47
CA ASP A 333 4.29 29.88 -15.41
C ASP A 333 3.26 30.84 -14.79
N ALA A 334 3.26 32.11 -15.20
CA ALA A 334 2.38 33.14 -14.60
C ALA A 334 0.86 32.88 -14.78
N GLY A 335 0.48 31.87 -15.58
CA GLY A 335 -0.89 31.44 -15.78
C GLY A 335 -1.26 30.14 -15.05
N GLU A 336 -0.33 29.55 -14.30
CA GLU A 336 -0.54 28.35 -13.49
C GLU A 336 -0.89 28.71 -12.05
N ASP A 337 -1.76 27.90 -11.45
CA ASP A 337 -2.14 28.05 -10.06
C ASP A 337 -0.98 27.62 -9.14
N GLU A 338 -0.86 28.29 -8.00
CA GLU A 338 0.08 27.89 -6.93
C GLU A 338 -0.24 26.48 -6.46
N GLY A 339 0.79 25.63 -6.32
CA GLY A 339 0.63 24.21 -5.96
C GLY A 339 0.47 23.26 -7.15
N THR A 340 0.57 23.72 -8.40
CA THR A 340 0.49 22.86 -9.60
C THR A 340 1.49 21.69 -9.57
N PHE A 341 2.66 21.91 -8.98
CA PHE A 341 3.75 20.92 -8.85
C PHE A 341 3.92 20.39 -7.42
N VAL A 342 2.92 20.63 -6.57
CA VAL A 342 2.82 20.07 -5.22
C VAL A 342 1.87 18.89 -5.25
N ASN A 343 2.21 17.84 -4.53
CA ASN A 343 1.35 16.69 -4.29
C ASN A 343 1.64 16.18 -2.88
N VAL A 344 0.77 16.58 -1.96
CA VAL A 344 0.83 16.23 -0.54
C VAL A 344 -0.46 15.58 -0.06
N ASP A 345 -1.44 15.44 -0.96
CA ASP A 345 -2.75 14.90 -0.68
C ASP A 345 -2.64 13.37 -0.64
N VAL A 346 -2.96 12.75 0.49
CA VAL A 346 -2.85 11.30 0.64
C VAL A 346 -4.21 10.68 0.38
N GLN A 347 -4.46 10.32 -0.88
CA GLN A 347 -5.72 9.70 -1.31
C GLN A 347 -5.43 8.47 -2.16
N TYR A 348 -5.98 7.33 -1.74
CA TYR A 348 -5.65 6.05 -2.36
C TYR A 348 -6.77 5.04 -2.26
N SER A 349 -6.78 4.12 -3.20
CA SER A 349 -7.59 2.91 -3.18
C SER A 349 -6.68 1.73 -2.91
N TYR A 350 -7.11 0.77 -2.10
CA TYR A 350 -6.30 -0.42 -1.85
C TYR A 350 -7.13 -1.69 -1.73
N SER A 351 -6.45 -2.83 -1.86
CA SER A 351 -6.98 -4.17 -1.60
C SER A 351 -5.90 -5.01 -0.92
N ILE A 352 -6.25 -5.73 0.13
CA ILE A 352 -5.41 -6.74 0.77
C ILE A 352 -6.04 -8.10 0.50
N LEU A 353 -5.30 -8.97 -0.17
CA LEU A 353 -5.74 -10.32 -0.53
C LEU A 353 -4.93 -11.36 0.24
N ARG A 354 -5.60 -12.42 0.72
CA ARG A 354 -4.98 -13.54 1.43
C ARG A 354 -5.52 -14.88 0.93
N THR A 355 -4.77 -15.96 1.17
CA THR A 355 -5.11 -17.33 0.71
C THR A 355 -5.39 -18.30 1.86
N ASP A 356 -5.20 -17.88 3.11
CA ASP A 356 -5.45 -18.68 4.32
C ASP A 356 -6.90 -18.67 4.83
N GLY A 357 -7.75 -17.84 4.22
CA GLY A 357 -9.14 -17.62 4.64
C GLY A 357 -9.30 -16.70 5.84
N GLU A 358 -8.23 -16.05 6.31
CA GLU A 358 -8.27 -15.07 7.39
C GLU A 358 -9.11 -13.86 6.96
N ARG A 359 -9.80 -13.25 7.93
CA ARG A 359 -10.64 -12.09 7.70
C ARG A 359 -10.36 -11.03 8.74
N ARG A 360 -10.28 -9.77 8.31
CA ARG A 360 -10.10 -8.63 9.21
C ARG A 360 -11.15 -8.61 10.32
N PHE A 361 -12.41 -8.89 9.98
CA PHE A 361 -13.48 -9.09 10.96
C PHE A 361 -14.21 -10.42 10.75
N GLY A 362 -14.41 -11.17 11.84
CA GLY A 362 -15.15 -12.43 11.88
C GLY A 362 -16.68 -12.28 11.78
N ILE A 363 -17.18 -11.15 11.28
CA ILE A 363 -18.60 -10.81 11.24
C ILE A 363 -19.22 -11.27 9.91
N ARG A 364 -20.47 -11.76 10.00
CA ARG A 364 -21.32 -12.13 8.86
C ARG A 364 -22.71 -11.55 9.04
N ALA A 365 -23.32 -11.13 7.93
CA ALA A 365 -24.72 -10.77 7.91
C ALA A 365 -25.61 -12.04 7.96
N ASN A 366 -26.81 -11.90 8.52
CA ASN A 366 -27.82 -12.96 8.61
C ASN A 366 -29.16 -12.41 8.11
N PRO A 367 -29.85 -13.11 7.17
CA PRO A 367 -31.11 -12.63 6.61
C PRO A 367 -32.26 -12.55 7.63
N GLU A 368 -32.14 -13.16 8.81
CA GLU A 368 -33.12 -13.01 9.90
C GLU A 368 -33.09 -11.62 10.56
N ARG A 369 -31.97 -10.89 10.45
CA ARG A 369 -31.76 -9.59 11.10
C ARG A 369 -31.55 -8.45 10.11
N PHE A 370 -30.81 -8.70 9.02
CA PHE A 370 -30.38 -7.64 8.12
C PHE A 370 -30.94 -7.85 6.71
N ALA A 371 -31.34 -6.74 6.08
CA ALA A 371 -31.58 -6.68 4.65
C ALA A 371 -30.24 -6.76 3.90
N LYS A 372 -30.30 -7.28 2.67
CA LYS A 372 -29.15 -7.49 1.78
C LYS A 372 -29.19 -6.51 0.63
N MET A 373 -28.05 -5.90 0.26
CA MET A 373 -27.99 -4.90 -0.82
C MET A 373 -28.37 -5.46 -2.19
N ALA A 374 -28.07 -6.72 -2.49
CA ALA A 374 -28.57 -7.40 -3.70
C ALA A 374 -30.11 -7.41 -3.83
N GLU A 375 -30.85 -7.17 -2.75
CA GLU A 375 -32.31 -7.21 -2.71
C GLU A 375 -32.94 -5.82 -2.49
N MET A 376 -32.14 -4.75 -2.60
CA MET A 376 -32.50 -3.39 -2.17
C MET A 376 -33.75 -2.84 -2.88
N GLU A 377 -34.02 -3.22 -4.13
CA GLU A 377 -35.22 -2.82 -4.88
C GLU A 377 -36.52 -3.09 -4.08
N ARG A 378 -36.58 -4.21 -3.35
CA ARG A 378 -37.75 -4.62 -2.55
C ARG A 378 -37.98 -3.74 -1.33
N HIS A 379 -36.95 -3.00 -0.92
CA HIS A 379 -36.93 -2.19 0.28
C HIS A 379 -37.12 -0.70 0.01
N VAL A 380 -37.14 -0.26 -1.26
CA VAL A 380 -37.40 1.15 -1.62
C VAL A 380 -38.70 1.64 -0.95
N THR A 381 -38.62 2.81 -0.32
CA THR A 381 -39.64 3.44 0.55
C THR A 381 -39.89 2.81 1.93
N ASN A 382 -39.19 1.72 2.26
CA ASN A 382 -39.26 1.08 3.57
C ASN A 382 -38.07 1.50 4.45
N ARG A 383 -38.25 1.33 5.77
CA ARG A 383 -37.14 1.34 6.71
C ARG A 383 -36.66 -0.07 6.98
N ILE A 384 -35.35 -0.25 7.04
CA ILE A 384 -34.68 -1.55 7.20
C ILE A 384 -33.53 -1.45 8.19
N ASP A 385 -33.10 -2.62 8.67
CA ASP A 385 -31.80 -2.78 9.34
C ASP A 385 -30.83 -3.40 8.34
N LEU A 386 -29.58 -2.93 8.31
CA LEU A 386 -28.52 -3.49 7.48
C LEU A 386 -27.17 -3.55 8.21
N LEU A 387 -26.27 -4.34 7.64
CA LEU A 387 -24.87 -4.37 7.99
C LEU A 387 -24.08 -3.98 6.74
N ALA A 388 -23.19 -3.00 6.81
CA ALA A 388 -22.40 -2.56 5.67
C ALA A 388 -21.00 -2.10 6.07
N VAL A 389 -20.07 -2.23 5.16
CA VAL A 389 -18.72 -1.68 5.20
C VAL A 389 -18.79 -0.20 4.75
N LYS A 390 -18.12 0.70 5.48
CA LYS A 390 -17.90 2.09 5.06
C LYS A 390 -16.81 2.13 3.99
N LEU A 391 -17.14 2.63 2.80
CA LEU A 391 -16.27 2.62 1.61
C LEU A 391 -16.01 4.02 1.05
N SER A 392 -16.15 5.06 1.88
CA SER A 392 -15.60 6.38 1.60
C SER A 392 -15.65 7.27 2.86
N HIS A 393 -14.89 8.36 2.84
CA HIS A 393 -15.20 9.56 3.62
C HIS A 393 -16.43 10.30 3.06
N ASP A 394 -16.75 11.48 3.61
CA ASP A 394 -17.83 12.30 3.07
C ASP A 394 -17.49 12.78 1.64
N LEU A 395 -18.27 12.33 0.67
CA LEU A 395 -18.15 12.67 -0.75
C LEU A 395 -18.91 13.94 -1.12
N SER A 396 -19.59 14.57 -0.16
CA SER A 396 -20.46 15.71 -0.43
C SER A 396 -19.71 17.04 -0.33
N GLU A 397 -20.00 17.96 -1.24
CA GLU A 397 -19.77 19.41 -1.05
C GLU A 397 -20.99 20.10 -0.42
N SER A 398 -21.97 19.31 0.02
CA SER A 398 -23.32 19.75 0.32
C SER A 398 -23.59 19.81 1.82
N ARG A 399 -24.81 20.18 2.20
CA ARG A 399 -25.22 20.15 3.63
C ARG A 399 -25.40 18.73 4.16
N ASN A 400 -25.79 17.79 3.30
CA ASN A 400 -26.03 16.41 3.69
C ASN A 400 -24.78 15.61 3.34
N GLN A 401 -24.20 14.98 4.35
CA GLN A 401 -23.00 14.15 4.18
C GLN A 401 -23.36 12.88 3.40
N LEU A 402 -22.47 12.44 2.53
CA LEU A 402 -22.68 11.33 1.60
C LEU A 402 -21.53 10.33 1.72
N PHE A 403 -21.83 9.08 2.08
CA PHE A 403 -20.82 8.04 2.25
C PHE A 403 -21.15 6.85 1.36
N LYS A 404 -20.20 6.35 0.56
CA LYS A 404 -20.35 5.07 -0.12
C LYS A 404 -20.25 3.94 0.90
N ILE A 405 -21.12 2.95 0.73
CA ILE A 405 -21.19 1.76 1.57
C ILE A 405 -21.42 0.52 0.69
N GLY A 406 -21.01 -0.65 1.19
CA GLY A 406 -21.23 -1.94 0.53
C GLY A 406 -21.40 -3.07 1.55
N ASP A 407 -22.03 -4.17 1.19
CA ASP A 407 -22.10 -5.38 2.04
C ASP A 407 -21.46 -6.61 1.35
N GLY A 408 -20.87 -6.40 0.18
CA GLY A 408 -20.27 -7.39 -0.68
C GLY A 408 -21.28 -8.21 -1.48
N SER A 409 -22.55 -7.80 -1.52
CA SER A 409 -23.58 -8.37 -2.38
C SER A 409 -24.14 -7.40 -3.41
N GLU A 410 -23.80 -6.12 -3.31
CA GLU A 410 -24.38 -5.06 -4.11
C GLU A 410 -24.11 -5.20 -5.62
N GLU A 411 -25.18 -5.11 -6.41
CA GLU A 411 -25.09 -5.03 -7.88
C GLU A 411 -25.17 -3.58 -8.39
N THR A 412 -25.48 -2.64 -7.50
CA THR A 412 -25.69 -1.21 -7.78
C THR A 412 -25.08 -0.40 -6.65
N ASP A 413 -24.63 0.82 -6.93
CA ASP A 413 -24.02 1.68 -5.91
C ASP A 413 -25.03 1.98 -4.77
N HIS A 414 -24.52 1.96 -3.54
CA HIS A 414 -25.26 2.32 -2.33
C HIS A 414 -24.55 3.45 -1.59
N TYR A 415 -25.33 4.45 -1.16
CA TYR A 415 -24.82 5.59 -0.41
C TYR A 415 -25.64 5.85 0.86
N ALA A 416 -24.97 5.99 1.99
CA ALA A 416 -25.57 6.53 3.21
C ALA A 416 -25.62 8.06 3.12
N VAL A 417 -26.83 8.63 3.17
CA VAL A 417 -27.07 10.07 3.12
C VAL A 417 -27.45 10.56 4.50
N ARG A 418 -26.53 11.18 5.22
CA ARG A 418 -26.77 11.72 6.57
C ARG A 418 -27.44 13.09 6.48
N THR A 419 -28.76 13.09 6.61
CA THR A 419 -29.59 14.29 6.49
C THR A 419 -29.79 15.00 7.82
N LYS A 420 -29.73 14.26 8.93
CA LYS A 420 -29.78 14.80 10.30
C LYS A 420 -28.72 14.17 11.21
N PRO A 421 -27.62 14.89 11.45
CA PRO A 421 -26.62 14.48 12.43
C PRO A 421 -27.18 14.41 13.85
N THR A 422 -27.01 13.26 14.50
CA THR A 422 -27.32 13.05 15.92
C THR A 422 -26.21 12.22 16.57
N ILE A 423 -26.22 12.13 17.91
CA ILE A 423 -25.30 11.26 18.63
C ILE A 423 -25.53 9.77 18.33
N LEU A 424 -26.72 9.38 17.89
CA LEU A 424 -27.07 7.99 17.58
C LEU A 424 -26.57 7.55 16.20
N ASN A 425 -26.09 8.48 15.38
CA ASN A 425 -25.59 8.19 14.04
C ASN A 425 -24.22 8.85 13.80
N ALA A 426 -23.48 9.12 14.88
CA ALA A 426 -22.15 9.73 14.83
C ALA A 426 -21.11 8.79 14.23
N ASP A 427 -21.23 7.49 14.50
CA ASP A 427 -20.30 6.47 13.98
C ASP A 427 -20.23 6.44 12.45
N LEU A 428 -21.27 6.86 11.73
CA LEU A 428 -21.21 6.97 10.27
C LEU A 428 -20.12 7.94 9.80
N GLU A 429 -19.94 9.06 10.52
CA GLU A 429 -18.91 10.04 10.21
C GLU A 429 -17.56 9.60 10.77
N GLU A 430 -17.55 9.14 12.03
CA GLU A 430 -16.33 8.84 12.78
C GLU A 430 -15.63 7.54 12.35
N ALA A 431 -16.37 6.56 11.80
CA ALA A 431 -15.81 5.27 11.39
C ALA A 431 -14.77 5.38 10.28
N ASP A 432 -13.79 4.50 10.31
CA ASP A 432 -12.70 4.50 9.35
C ASP A 432 -13.12 3.79 8.05
N TYR A 433 -12.37 4.02 6.98
CA TYR A 433 -12.61 3.32 5.73
C TYR A 433 -12.33 1.81 5.90
N GLY A 434 -13.28 0.95 5.51
CA GLY A 434 -13.24 -0.49 5.76
C GLY A 434 -13.91 -0.96 7.05
N ASP A 435 -14.35 -0.03 7.93
CA ASP A 435 -15.10 -0.39 9.14
C ASP A 435 -16.49 -0.94 8.80
N ILE A 436 -16.96 -1.89 9.61
CA ILE A 436 -18.32 -2.43 9.51
C ILE A 436 -19.26 -1.61 10.41
N LEU A 437 -20.36 -1.14 9.84
CA LEU A 437 -21.42 -0.39 10.49
C LEU A 437 -22.72 -1.19 10.51
N VAL A 438 -23.40 -1.16 11.65
CA VAL A 438 -24.80 -1.59 11.80
C VAL A 438 -25.68 -0.37 11.63
N PHE A 439 -26.61 -0.41 10.68
CA PHE A 439 -27.65 0.61 10.54
C PHE A 439 -28.97 0.01 11.00
N GLU A 440 -29.64 0.68 11.93
CA GLU A 440 -30.98 0.31 12.37
C GLU A 440 -31.99 1.36 11.91
N ASN A 441 -33.12 0.90 11.38
CA ASN A 441 -34.24 1.72 10.95
C ASN A 441 -33.87 2.79 9.91
N VAL A 442 -32.99 2.50 8.94
CA VAL A 442 -32.62 3.45 7.87
C VAL A 442 -33.65 3.44 6.74
N LEU A 443 -33.96 4.59 6.14
CA LEU A 443 -34.92 4.68 5.03
C LEU A 443 -34.24 4.47 3.67
N VAL A 444 -34.76 3.55 2.85
CA VAL A 444 -34.24 3.29 1.50
C VAL A 444 -34.97 4.13 0.47
N LEU A 445 -34.23 4.84 -0.38
CA LEU A 445 -34.75 5.53 -1.55
C LEU A 445 -33.95 5.16 -2.80
N TRP A 446 -34.60 5.21 -3.95
CA TRP A 446 -33.94 5.16 -5.25
C TRP A 446 -33.65 6.58 -5.72
N ASN A 447 -32.44 6.81 -6.25
CA ASN A 447 -32.05 8.07 -6.86
C ASN A 447 -31.96 7.90 -8.38
N ASP A 448 -32.94 8.44 -9.11
CA ASP A 448 -32.99 8.35 -10.58
C ASP A 448 -31.84 9.11 -11.27
N ASP A 449 -31.30 10.16 -10.65
CA ASP A 449 -30.25 10.98 -11.25
C ASP A 449 -28.87 10.29 -11.17
N GLU A 450 -28.61 9.58 -10.07
CA GLU A 450 -27.34 8.88 -9.82
C GLU A 450 -27.43 7.37 -10.14
N GLU A 451 -28.62 6.87 -10.49
CA GLU A 451 -28.91 5.44 -10.69
C GLU A 451 -28.40 4.56 -9.53
N ALA A 452 -28.63 5.03 -8.30
CA ALA A 452 -28.09 4.44 -7.07
C ALA A 452 -29.13 4.39 -5.93
N TYR A 453 -28.88 3.54 -4.93
CA TYR A 453 -29.69 3.47 -3.72
C TYR A 453 -29.16 4.42 -2.64
N ASN A 454 -30.03 5.30 -2.15
CA ASN A 454 -29.75 6.19 -1.03
C ASN A 454 -30.37 5.65 0.26
N LEU A 455 -29.54 5.38 1.25
CA LEU A 455 -29.94 5.06 2.61
C LEU A 455 -29.96 6.35 3.44
N VAL A 456 -31.15 6.89 3.66
CA VAL A 456 -31.35 8.15 4.37
C VAL A 456 -31.20 7.93 5.87
N VAL A 457 -30.10 8.47 6.40
CA VAL A 457 -29.77 8.48 7.83
C VAL A 457 -30.26 9.80 8.43
N ASP A 458 -31.33 9.70 9.21
CA ASP A 458 -32.00 10.83 9.88
C ASP A 458 -32.03 10.66 11.41
N ASP A 459 -32.89 11.43 12.08
CA ASP A 459 -33.04 11.42 13.55
C ASP A 459 -33.76 10.17 14.09
N GLU A 460 -34.26 9.28 13.22
CA GLU A 460 -34.84 7.98 13.59
C GLU A 460 -33.88 6.81 13.33
N THR A 461 -32.70 7.08 12.75
CA THR A 461 -31.72 6.07 12.35
C THR A 461 -30.60 5.96 13.38
N ILE A 462 -30.26 4.74 13.77
CA ILE A 462 -29.10 4.45 14.63
C ILE A 462 -28.01 3.86 13.73
N VAL A 463 -26.77 4.32 13.92
CA VAL A 463 -25.58 3.77 13.25
C VAL A 463 -24.53 3.53 14.32
N ASP A 464 -24.09 2.28 14.45
CA ASP A 464 -23.07 1.85 15.41
C ASP A 464 -21.97 1.04 14.70
N ARG A 465 -20.70 1.19 15.11
CA ARG A 465 -19.61 0.30 14.66
C ARG A 465 -19.83 -1.13 15.16
N ALA A 466 -19.65 -2.10 14.27
CA ALA A 466 -19.68 -3.52 14.60
C ALA A 466 -18.28 -3.95 15.08
N VAL A 467 -18.07 -3.89 16.41
CA VAL A 467 -16.83 -4.31 17.09
C VAL A 467 -16.54 -5.81 17.00
#